data_AF-Q2XR98-F1
#
_entry.id   AF-Q2XR98-F1
#
_cell.length_a   1.000
_cell.length_b   1.000
_cell.length_c   1.000
_cell.angle_alpha   90.00
_cell.angle_beta   90.00
_cell.angle_gamma   90.00
#
_symmetry.space_group_name_H-M   'P 1'
#
loop_
_entity.id
_entity.type
_entity.pdbx_description
1 polymer ?
#
loop_
_entity_poly.entity_id
_entity_poly.type
_entity_poly.pdbx_seq_one_letter_code
_entity_poly.pdbx_strand_id
1 'polypeptide(L)'
;NKPSITPHTPTNTSRVLSECDTHTSIYDDDTEMKSVKEHFDRQTSQRFEEYEERMIKTRRKCKEKCDKDIQQIILKDKMDKSLAEKVEIGCLRCGCGLGGVAASVGIIGPIAVKELTKSTTAAAVQKGIDAGIAKAIDGLGNIAGLSNFSLINWHGMVTPTTYYKPMKLISIVSKEYYKCTEPGNTIDTLFCQATKAWDAQRSTLGLETVSKQAAEVAGAAGRAAKAAEEAEMVLANAESSHLYSAIGYSVLAILIILLVMIIIYLILRYRIGSR
;
A
#
# COMPACT_ATOMS: atom_id res chain seq x y z
N ASN A 1 80.15 -13.29 35.86
CA ASN A 1 79.01 -13.54 34.96
C ASN A 1 77.79 -12.78 35.44
N LYS A 2 77.47 -11.66 34.79
CA LYS A 2 76.26 -10.87 35.08
C LYS A 2 75.27 -11.09 33.92
N PRO A 3 74.00 -11.47 34.18
CA PRO A 3 73.02 -11.65 33.11
C PRO A 3 72.48 -10.28 32.66
N SER A 4 72.48 -10.02 31.35
CA SER A 4 71.85 -8.86 30.74
C SER A 4 70.36 -9.13 30.53
N ILE A 5 69.50 -8.26 31.06
CA ILE A 5 68.06 -8.27 30.88
C ILE A 5 67.72 -7.49 29.61
N THR A 6 67.08 -8.15 28.64
CA THR A 6 66.57 -7.52 27.40
C THR A 6 65.16 -6.97 27.65
N PRO A 7 64.85 -5.70 27.31
CA PRO A 7 63.51 -5.16 27.50
C PRO A 7 62.61 -5.55 26.32
N HIS A 8 61.49 -6.21 26.61
CA HIS A 8 60.42 -6.44 25.64
C HIS A 8 59.39 -5.30 25.72
N THR A 9 59.31 -4.49 24.66
CA THR A 9 58.23 -3.50 24.50
C THR A 9 57.03 -4.18 23.84
N PRO A 10 55.84 -4.21 24.46
CA PRO A 10 54.64 -4.77 23.83
C PRO A 10 54.09 -3.77 22.81
N THR A 11 54.07 -4.15 21.53
CA THR A 11 53.42 -3.37 20.47
C THR A 11 51.90 -3.49 20.61
N ASN A 12 51.26 -2.42 21.11
CA ASN A 12 49.80 -2.29 21.13
C ASN A 12 49.27 -2.27 19.69
N THR A 13 48.45 -3.26 19.33
CA THR A 13 47.76 -3.30 18.03
C THR A 13 46.60 -2.31 18.04
N SER A 14 46.88 -1.06 17.65
CA SER A 14 45.86 -0.08 17.29
C SER A 14 45.26 -0.47 15.93
N ARG A 15 43.95 -0.78 15.88
CA ARG A 15 43.20 -1.03 14.64
C ARG A 15 42.77 0.28 13.96
N VAL A 16 43.70 1.20 13.78
CA VAL A 16 43.48 2.34 12.89
C VAL A 16 44.00 1.92 11.52
N LEU A 17 43.12 1.94 10.52
CA LEU A 17 43.53 1.84 9.12
C LEU A 17 44.41 3.06 8.83
N SER A 18 45.73 2.89 8.99
CA SER A 18 46.71 3.81 8.44
C SER A 18 46.57 3.71 6.93
N GLU A 19 46.23 4.80 6.26
CA GLU A 19 46.50 4.95 4.83
C GLU A 19 48.02 4.82 4.67
N CYS A 20 48.48 3.61 4.37
CA CYS A 20 49.83 3.41 3.87
C CYS A 20 49.83 3.95 2.45
N ASP A 21 50.75 4.87 2.15
CA ASP A 21 51.07 5.26 0.78
C ASP A 21 51.21 3.99 -0.06
N THR A 22 50.39 3.88 -1.12
CA THR A 22 50.38 2.73 -2.01
C THR A 22 51.79 2.57 -2.56
N HIS A 23 52.55 1.62 -2.01
CA HIS A 23 53.86 1.29 -2.50
C HIS A 23 53.66 0.82 -3.95
N THR A 24 54.03 1.67 -4.93
CA THR A 24 54.00 1.32 -6.34
C THR A 24 54.81 0.05 -6.48
N SER A 25 54.12 -1.07 -6.70
CA SER A 25 54.77 -2.37 -6.76
C SER A 25 55.75 -2.34 -7.91
N ILE A 26 56.97 -2.84 -7.69
CA ILE A 26 58.10 -2.85 -8.66
C ILE A 26 57.76 -3.66 -9.94
N TYR A 27 56.53 -4.17 -10.05
CA TYR A 27 56.00 -5.02 -11.11
C TYR A 27 55.20 -4.28 -12.19
N ASP A 28 55.03 -2.95 -12.11
CA ASP A 28 54.29 -2.19 -13.14
C ASP A 28 54.97 -2.25 -14.53
N ASP A 29 56.29 -2.47 -14.58
CA ASP A 29 57.09 -2.60 -15.81
C ASP A 29 57.44 -4.05 -16.18
N ASP A 30 56.92 -5.04 -15.43
CA ASP A 30 57.13 -6.46 -15.77
C ASP A 30 56.28 -6.83 -17.01
N THR A 31 56.95 -7.38 -18.02
CA THR A 31 56.31 -7.74 -19.30
C THR A 31 55.20 -8.77 -19.09
N GLU A 32 55.35 -9.68 -18.13
CA GLU A 32 54.34 -10.67 -17.80
C GLU A 32 53.14 -10.02 -17.10
N MET A 33 53.38 -9.14 -16.13
CA MET A 33 52.31 -8.44 -15.39
C MET A 33 51.47 -7.55 -16.33
N LYS A 34 52.13 -6.87 -17.28
CA LYS A 34 51.45 -6.07 -18.30
C LYS A 34 50.53 -6.91 -19.17
N SER A 35 50.97 -8.11 -19.59
CA SER A 35 50.16 -9.03 -20.40
C SER A 35 48.91 -9.53 -19.65
N VAL A 36 49.05 -9.79 -18.34
CA VAL A 36 47.95 -10.23 -17.48
C VAL A 36 46.95 -9.08 -17.28
N LYS A 37 47.43 -7.86 -17.03
CA LYS A 37 46.59 -6.66 -16.91
C LYS A 37 45.81 -6.38 -18.20
N GLU A 38 46.47 -6.39 -19.36
CA GLU A 38 45.81 -6.21 -20.66
C GLU A 38 44.76 -7.30 -20.93
N HIS A 39 45.03 -8.54 -20.51
CA HIS A 39 44.06 -9.63 -20.62
C HIS A 39 42.84 -9.43 -19.71
N PHE A 40 43.04 -9.01 -18.46
CA PHE A 40 41.97 -8.66 -17.53
C PHE A 40 41.16 -7.47 -18.02
N ASP A 41 41.81 -6.41 -18.50
CA ASP A 41 41.14 -5.23 -19.03
C ASP A 41 40.28 -5.60 -20.25
N ARG A 42 40.82 -6.43 -21.17
CA ARG A 42 40.07 -6.92 -22.33
C ARG A 42 38.87 -7.77 -21.93
N GLN A 43 39.04 -8.71 -20.99
CA GLN A 43 37.93 -9.53 -20.50
C GLN A 43 36.88 -8.72 -19.74
N THR A 44 37.33 -7.71 -18.99
CA THR A 44 36.44 -6.84 -18.21
C THR A 44 35.66 -5.92 -19.14
N SER A 45 36.29 -5.37 -20.18
CA SER A 45 35.62 -4.58 -21.23
C SER A 45 34.52 -5.38 -21.93
N GLN A 46 34.78 -6.63 -22.31
CA GLN A 46 33.75 -7.50 -22.92
C GLN A 46 32.58 -7.76 -21.98
N ARG A 47 32.83 -8.01 -20.68
CA ARG A 47 31.75 -8.21 -19.70
C ARG A 47 30.92 -6.95 -19.47
N PHE A 48 31.53 -5.76 -19.56
CA PHE A 48 30.81 -4.51 -19.47
C PHE A 48 29.90 -4.29 -20.67
N GLU A 49 30.38 -4.53 -21.89
CA GLU A 49 29.55 -4.47 -23.11
C GLU A 49 28.36 -5.46 -23.03
N GLU A 50 28.60 -6.71 -22.66
CA GLU A 50 27.53 -7.71 -22.48
C GLU A 50 26.53 -7.35 -21.36
N TYR A 51 26.99 -6.67 -20.30
CA TYR A 51 26.12 -6.19 -19.24
C TYR A 51 25.25 -5.01 -19.69
N GLU A 52 25.83 -4.05 -20.41
CA GLU A 52 25.10 -2.92 -20.99
C GLU A 52 24.05 -3.38 -22.00
N GLU A 53 24.38 -4.30 -22.91
CA GLU A 53 23.42 -4.85 -23.86
C GLU A 53 22.26 -5.56 -23.15
N ARG A 54 22.55 -6.35 -22.11
CA ARG A 54 21.50 -7.00 -21.28
C ARG A 54 20.64 -5.97 -20.56
N MET A 55 21.25 -4.92 -20.02
CA MET A 55 20.53 -3.83 -19.34
C MET A 55 19.60 -3.11 -20.34
N ILE A 56 20.10 -2.74 -21.50
CA ILE A 56 19.34 -2.06 -22.56
C ILE A 56 18.17 -2.94 -23.03
N LYS A 57 18.41 -4.23 -23.31
CA LYS A 57 17.37 -5.18 -23.72
C LYS A 57 16.29 -5.36 -22.66
N THR A 58 16.68 -5.45 -21.39
CA THR A 58 15.74 -5.59 -20.27
C THR A 58 14.91 -4.32 -20.11
N ARG A 59 15.52 -3.14 -20.21
CA ARG A 59 14.84 -1.85 -20.16
C ARG A 59 13.83 -1.70 -21.30
N ARG A 60 14.19 -2.11 -22.52
CA ARG A 60 13.30 -2.10 -23.69
C ARG A 60 12.08 -2.99 -23.47
N LYS A 61 12.28 -4.23 -23.00
CA LYS A 61 11.19 -5.17 -22.67
C LYS A 61 10.25 -4.64 -21.58
N CYS A 62 10.79 -4.02 -20.53
CA CYS A 62 9.98 -3.41 -19.48
C CYS A 62 9.13 -2.25 -20.02
N LYS A 63 9.68 -1.42 -20.92
CA LYS A 63 8.96 -0.32 -21.55
C LYS A 63 7.84 -0.83 -22.46
N GLU A 64 8.12 -1.82 -23.31
CA GLU A 64 7.11 -2.45 -24.18
C GLU A 64 5.98 -3.11 -23.36
N LYS A 65 6.32 -3.74 -22.23
CA LYS A 65 5.32 -4.31 -21.32
C LYS A 65 4.43 -3.23 -20.68
N CYS A 66 5.04 -2.15 -20.19
CA CYS A 66 4.32 -1.01 -19.62
C CYS A 66 3.38 -0.37 -20.65
N ASP A 67 3.86 -0.13 -21.88
CA ASP A 67 3.05 0.45 -22.97
C ASP A 67 1.86 -0.45 -23.32
N LYS A 68 2.07 -1.78 -23.33
CA LYS A 68 1.00 -2.76 -23.56
C LYS A 68 -0.03 -2.78 -22.43
N ASP A 69 0.41 -2.74 -21.18
CA ASP A 69 -0.46 -2.70 -20.00
C ASP A 69 -1.28 -1.39 -19.98
N ILE A 70 -0.66 -0.25 -20.32
CA ILE A 70 -1.34 1.05 -20.48
C ILE A 70 -2.39 0.99 -21.58
N GLN A 71 -2.06 0.43 -22.75
CA GLN A 71 -3.06 0.29 -23.84
C GLN A 71 -4.22 -0.63 -23.43
N GLN A 72 -3.95 -1.70 -22.67
CA GLN A 72 -5.01 -2.57 -22.16
C GLN A 72 -5.91 -1.84 -21.15
N ILE A 73 -5.34 -1.00 -20.28
CA ILE A 73 -6.10 -0.17 -19.34
C ILE A 73 -6.96 0.84 -20.09
N ILE A 74 -6.41 1.54 -21.10
CA ILE A 74 -7.16 2.52 -21.92
C ILE A 74 -8.30 1.84 -22.69
N LEU A 75 -8.04 0.69 -23.31
CA LEU A 75 -9.07 -0.06 -24.04
C LEU A 75 -10.18 -0.56 -23.11
N LYS A 76 -9.81 -1.02 -21.90
CA LYS A 76 -10.77 -1.45 -20.89
C LYS A 76 -11.62 -0.28 -20.39
N ASP A 77 -11.01 0.86 -20.06
CA ASP A 77 -11.70 2.08 -19.68
C ASP A 77 -12.66 2.57 -20.78
N LYS A 78 -12.24 2.51 -22.05
CA LYS A 78 -13.08 2.87 -23.20
C LYS A 78 -14.27 1.91 -23.37
N MET A 79 -14.08 0.61 -23.16
CA MET A 79 -15.16 -0.39 -23.20
C MET A 79 -16.14 -0.17 -22.05
N ASP A 80 -15.64 0.01 -20.83
CA ASP A 80 -16.45 0.26 -19.63
C ASP A 80 -17.24 1.57 -19.77
N LYS A 81 -16.63 2.63 -20.33
CA LYS A 81 -17.30 3.89 -20.66
C LYS A 81 -18.37 3.72 -21.74
N SER A 82 -18.11 2.92 -22.78
CA SER A 82 -19.08 2.64 -23.84
C SER A 82 -20.24 1.75 -23.38
N LEU A 83 -19.99 0.84 -22.43
CA LEU A 83 -21.03 0.03 -21.79
C LEU A 83 -21.87 0.89 -20.86
N ALA A 84 -21.25 1.79 -20.09
CA ALA A 84 -21.96 2.77 -19.28
C ALA A 84 -22.87 3.67 -20.14
N GLU A 85 -22.34 4.20 -21.26
CA GLU A 85 -23.09 5.04 -22.19
C GLU A 85 -24.21 4.27 -22.92
N LYS A 86 -23.99 2.99 -23.28
CA LYS A 86 -25.02 2.13 -23.86
C LYS A 86 -26.09 1.69 -22.86
N VAL A 87 -25.72 1.48 -21.60
CA VAL A 87 -26.68 1.23 -20.51
C VAL A 87 -27.51 2.50 -20.25
N GLU A 88 -26.90 3.68 -20.31
CA GLU A 88 -27.59 4.97 -20.20
C GLU A 88 -28.56 5.22 -21.36
N ILE A 89 -28.16 4.95 -22.61
CA ILE A 89 -29.02 5.01 -23.80
C ILE A 89 -30.10 3.91 -23.80
N GLY A 90 -29.78 2.71 -23.29
CA GLY A 90 -30.73 1.61 -23.11
C GLY A 90 -31.79 1.94 -22.06
N CYS A 91 -31.41 2.63 -20.98
CA CYS A 91 -32.31 3.13 -19.94
C CYS A 91 -33.17 4.30 -20.47
N LEU A 92 -32.60 5.20 -21.28
CA LEU A 92 -33.34 6.28 -21.96
C LEU A 92 -34.35 5.74 -22.99
N ARG A 93 -34.00 4.68 -23.74
CA ARG A 93 -34.91 4.04 -24.70
C ARG A 93 -35.98 3.18 -24.04
N CYS A 94 -35.68 2.53 -22.91
CA CYS A 94 -36.66 1.77 -22.15
C CYS A 94 -37.67 2.66 -21.41
N GLY A 95 -37.31 3.93 -21.14
CA GLY A 95 -38.21 4.95 -20.57
C GLY A 95 -39.12 5.68 -21.58
N CYS A 96 -38.88 5.57 -22.89
CA CYS A 96 -39.61 6.34 -23.91
C CYS A 96 -40.15 5.51 -25.09
N GLY A 97 -40.32 4.19 -24.92
CA GLY A 97 -40.62 3.31 -26.03
C GLY A 97 -41.68 2.25 -25.74
N LEU A 98 -42.90 2.65 -25.38
CA LEU A 98 -44.19 2.07 -25.80
C LEU A 98 -45.30 2.72 -24.97
N GLY A 99 -46.20 3.43 -25.66
CA GLY A 99 -47.29 4.17 -25.04
C GLY A 99 -48.26 3.28 -24.26
N GLY A 100 -48.80 3.83 -23.17
CA GLY A 100 -49.92 3.24 -22.44
C GLY A 100 -49.74 3.21 -20.92
N VAL A 101 -50.15 4.30 -20.26
CA VAL A 101 -50.74 4.33 -18.91
C VAL A 101 -50.19 3.34 -17.87
N ALA A 102 -49.14 3.73 -17.13
CA ALA A 102 -48.92 3.34 -15.71
C ALA A 102 -47.62 3.96 -15.14
N ALA A 103 -47.57 5.29 -15.02
CA ALA A 103 -46.50 5.96 -14.27
C ALA A 103 -46.90 6.02 -12.78
N SER A 104 -46.47 5.04 -11.97
CA SER A 104 -46.44 5.24 -10.50
C SER A 104 -45.48 4.37 -9.69
N VAL A 105 -44.71 3.43 -10.26
CA VAL A 105 -43.66 2.74 -9.48
C VAL A 105 -42.45 2.46 -10.37
N GLY A 106 -41.39 3.26 -10.30
CA GLY A 106 -40.15 2.90 -11.01
C GLY A 106 -39.05 3.95 -11.17
N ILE A 107 -39.29 5.24 -10.89
CA ILE A 107 -38.28 6.27 -11.24
C ILE A 107 -37.32 6.60 -10.07
N ILE A 108 -37.65 6.26 -8.83
CA ILE A 108 -36.79 6.59 -7.67
C ILE A 108 -35.59 5.61 -7.52
N GLY A 109 -35.65 4.42 -8.13
CA GLY A 109 -34.65 3.36 -7.94
C GLY A 109 -33.24 3.66 -8.49
N PRO A 110 -33.06 4.04 -9.76
CA PRO A 110 -31.71 4.10 -10.34
C PRO A 110 -30.91 5.35 -9.95
N ILE A 111 -31.58 6.50 -9.83
CA ILE A 111 -30.91 7.78 -9.54
C ILE A 111 -30.46 7.82 -8.07
N ALA A 112 -31.32 7.37 -7.14
CA ALA A 112 -30.95 7.29 -5.73
C ALA A 112 -29.82 6.28 -5.48
N VAL A 113 -29.81 5.13 -6.17
CA VAL A 113 -28.77 4.11 -6.00
C VAL A 113 -27.39 4.62 -6.48
N LYS A 114 -27.32 5.40 -7.57
CA LYS A 114 -26.06 5.94 -8.12
C LYS A 114 -25.46 7.07 -7.25
N GLU A 115 -26.30 7.86 -6.59
CA GLU A 115 -25.87 8.89 -5.64
C GLU A 115 -25.44 8.25 -4.31
N LEU A 116 -26.22 7.28 -3.81
CA LEU A 116 -25.94 6.53 -2.58
C LEU A 116 -24.62 5.77 -2.69
N THR A 117 -24.39 5.03 -3.78
CA THR A 117 -23.12 4.27 -3.95
C THR A 117 -21.89 5.17 -3.92
N LYS A 118 -21.96 6.40 -4.45
CA LYS A 118 -20.85 7.36 -4.37
C LYS A 118 -20.62 7.88 -2.95
N SER A 119 -21.70 8.11 -2.19
CA SER A 119 -21.60 8.55 -0.80
C SER A 119 -21.07 7.44 0.11
N THR A 120 -21.52 6.20 -0.09
CA THR A 120 -21.07 5.03 0.66
C THR A 120 -19.59 4.72 0.42
N THR A 121 -19.11 4.78 -0.83
CA THR A 121 -17.68 4.56 -1.11
C THR A 121 -16.81 5.66 -0.52
N ALA A 122 -17.26 6.92 -0.55
CA ALA A 122 -16.54 8.02 0.08
C ALA A 122 -16.44 7.85 1.61
N ALA A 123 -17.53 7.44 2.26
CA ALA A 123 -17.55 7.17 3.71
C ALA A 123 -16.62 6.01 4.08
N ALA A 124 -16.64 4.91 3.30
CA ALA A 124 -15.78 3.76 3.52
C ALA A 124 -14.28 4.12 3.38
N VAL A 125 -13.91 4.89 2.35
CA VAL A 125 -12.54 5.37 2.16
C VAL A 125 -12.09 6.26 3.31
N GLN A 126 -12.95 7.18 3.77
CA GLN A 126 -12.63 8.05 4.90
C GLN A 126 -12.40 7.24 6.18
N LYS A 127 -13.27 6.26 6.45
CA LYS A 127 -13.12 5.37 7.61
C LYS A 127 -11.84 4.54 7.54
N GLY A 128 -11.47 4.09 6.34
CA GLY A 128 -10.18 3.45 6.07
C GLY A 128 -9.00 4.37 6.38
N ILE A 129 -9.03 5.63 5.91
CA ILE A 129 -8.00 6.62 6.19
C ILE A 129 -7.87 6.87 7.70
N ASP A 130 -8.98 7.07 8.40
CA ASP A 130 -8.97 7.35 9.85
C ASP A 130 -8.40 6.16 10.64
N ALA A 131 -8.81 4.93 10.30
CA ALA A 131 -8.28 3.72 10.91
C ALA A 131 -6.78 3.52 10.63
N GLY A 132 -6.35 3.79 9.38
CA GLY A 132 -4.96 3.72 8.98
C GLY A 132 -4.07 4.73 9.72
N ILE A 133 -4.51 5.99 9.82
CA ILE A 133 -3.81 7.05 10.56
C ILE A 133 -3.72 6.68 12.04
N ALA A 134 -4.84 6.29 12.66
CA ALA A 134 -4.86 5.88 14.06
C ALA A 134 -3.88 4.72 14.31
N LYS A 135 -3.86 3.71 13.42
CA LYS A 135 -2.95 2.57 13.55
C LYS A 135 -1.49 2.94 13.36
N ALA A 136 -1.18 3.86 12.44
CA ALA A 136 0.17 4.36 12.23
C ALA A 136 0.68 5.13 13.45
N ILE A 137 -0.14 6.03 14.01
CA ILE A 137 0.21 6.82 15.20
C ILE A 137 0.44 5.91 16.41
N ASP A 138 -0.49 4.98 16.67
CA ASP A 138 -0.36 3.97 17.73
C ASP A 138 0.91 3.13 17.56
N GLY A 139 1.12 2.59 16.36
CA GLY A 139 2.29 1.78 16.05
C GLY A 139 3.61 2.54 16.23
N LEU A 140 3.68 3.78 15.75
CA LEU A 140 4.86 4.63 15.89
C LEU A 140 5.13 5.01 17.35
N GLY A 141 4.09 5.35 18.12
CA GLY A 141 4.22 5.64 19.54
C GLY A 141 4.78 4.46 20.35
N ASN A 142 4.46 3.23 19.95
CA ASN A 142 4.92 2.01 20.61
C ASN A 142 6.38 1.63 20.26
N ILE A 143 7.01 2.26 19.26
CA ILE A 143 8.43 2.03 18.92
C ILE A 143 9.29 2.54 20.06
N ALA A 144 9.78 1.64 20.93
CA ALA A 144 10.65 1.99 22.06
C ALA A 144 10.13 3.18 22.91
N GLY A 145 8.81 3.30 23.08
CA GLY A 145 8.19 4.35 23.87
C GLY A 145 8.32 5.75 23.27
N LEU A 146 8.36 5.86 21.94
CA LEU A 146 8.33 7.13 21.21
C LEU A 146 7.09 7.99 21.53
N SER A 147 6.02 7.38 22.04
CA SER A 147 4.85 8.08 22.58
C SER A 147 5.18 9.02 23.75
N ASN A 148 6.21 8.71 24.54
CA ASN A 148 6.70 9.55 25.64
C ASN A 148 7.56 10.73 25.15
N PHE A 149 7.85 10.79 23.85
CA PHE A 149 8.56 11.90 23.24
C PHE A 149 7.57 13.04 22.98
N SER A 150 7.29 13.82 24.02
CA SER A 150 6.27 14.88 24.08
C SER A 150 6.39 15.99 23.01
N LEU A 151 7.49 16.00 22.25
CA LEU A 151 7.79 16.97 21.20
C LEU A 151 7.22 16.58 19.81
N ILE A 152 6.66 15.38 19.64
CA ILE A 152 6.19 14.91 18.33
C ILE A 152 4.71 15.24 18.15
N ASN A 153 4.41 16.16 17.23
CA ASN A 153 3.06 16.35 16.74
C ASN A 153 2.74 15.30 15.66
N TRP A 154 2.32 14.12 16.10
CA TRP A 154 1.97 12.99 15.24
C TRP A 154 0.90 13.33 14.19
N HIS A 155 -0.09 14.14 14.56
CA HIS A 155 -1.17 14.56 13.66
C HIS A 155 -0.69 15.44 12.49
N GLY A 156 0.40 16.18 12.66
CA GLY A 156 1.00 16.97 11.57
C GLY A 156 1.87 16.12 10.62
N MET A 157 2.37 14.98 11.07
CA MET A 157 3.33 14.15 10.31
C MET A 157 2.67 12.95 9.62
N VAL A 158 1.68 12.35 10.27
CA VAL A 158 0.90 11.22 9.74
C VAL A 158 -0.40 11.77 9.16
N THR A 159 -0.50 11.75 7.83
CA THR A 159 -1.62 12.32 7.07
C THR A 159 -2.26 11.24 6.20
N PRO A 160 -3.43 11.53 5.58
CA PRO A 160 -4.12 10.58 4.68
C PRO A 160 -3.25 10.05 3.54
N THR A 161 -2.19 10.75 3.17
CA THR A 161 -1.32 10.36 2.05
C THR A 161 0.03 9.77 2.48
N THR A 162 0.32 9.73 3.78
CA THR A 162 1.63 9.32 4.32
C THR A 162 1.58 8.10 5.24
N TYR A 163 0.45 7.81 5.91
CA TYR A 163 0.34 6.78 6.95
C TYR A 163 0.72 5.35 6.48
N TYR A 164 0.54 5.05 5.20
CA TYR A 164 0.81 3.74 4.60
C TYR A 164 2.15 3.67 3.84
N LYS A 165 2.96 4.74 3.84
CA LYS A 165 4.20 4.83 3.07
C LYS A 165 5.41 4.57 3.98
N PRO A 166 6.10 3.42 3.85
CA PRO A 166 7.24 3.08 4.70
C PRO A 166 8.31 4.16 4.73
N MET A 167 8.73 4.67 3.56
CA MET A 167 9.75 5.72 3.47
C MET A 167 9.39 7.00 4.23
N LYS A 168 8.10 7.37 4.29
CA LYS A 168 7.65 8.56 5.02
C LYS A 168 7.70 8.31 6.52
N LEU A 169 7.22 7.17 7.00
CA LEU A 169 7.28 6.85 8.43
C LEU A 169 8.72 6.65 8.92
N ILE A 170 9.57 5.99 8.13
CA ILE A 170 11.01 5.87 8.40
C ILE A 170 11.61 7.27 8.56
N SER A 171 11.37 8.20 7.63
CA SER A 171 11.94 9.55 7.71
C SER A 171 11.57 10.30 8.99
N ILE A 172 10.35 10.08 9.52
CA ILE A 172 9.89 10.67 10.78
C ILE A 172 10.71 10.10 11.94
N VAL A 173 10.80 8.77 12.04
CA VAL A 173 11.50 8.11 13.15
C VAL A 173 13.02 8.31 13.08
N SER A 174 13.61 8.33 11.88
CA SER A 174 15.02 8.63 11.69
C SER A 174 15.37 10.05 12.15
N LYS A 175 14.51 11.03 11.87
CA LYS A 175 14.71 12.41 12.33
C LYS A 175 14.78 12.48 13.86
N GLU A 176 13.92 11.73 14.55
CA GLU A 176 13.95 11.65 16.01
C GLU A 176 15.15 10.86 16.54
N TYR A 177 15.54 9.79 15.85
CA TYR A 177 16.76 9.05 16.17
C TYR A 177 17.99 9.97 16.18
N TYR A 178 18.18 10.80 15.14
CA TYR A 178 19.35 11.69 15.08
C TYR A 178 19.38 12.73 16.20
N LYS A 179 18.22 13.22 16.68
CA LYS A 179 18.18 14.09 17.85
C LYS A 179 18.75 13.42 19.10
N CYS A 180 18.55 12.11 19.27
CA CYS A 180 19.09 11.35 20.41
C CYS A 180 20.62 11.17 20.36
N THR A 181 21.22 11.32 19.17
CA THR A 181 22.64 11.06 18.91
C THR A 181 23.47 12.36 18.89
N GLU A 182 22.81 13.53 18.86
CA GLU A 182 23.50 14.82 18.87
C GLU A 182 24.31 15.05 20.17
N PRO A 183 25.62 15.38 20.07
CA PRO A 183 26.45 15.65 21.23
C PRO A 183 26.00 16.96 21.92
N GLY A 184 25.71 16.87 23.22
CA GLY A 184 25.23 17.99 24.04
C GLY A 184 23.72 17.99 24.32
N ASN A 185 22.98 17.03 23.79
CA ASN A 185 21.56 16.89 24.07
C ASN A 185 21.30 16.20 25.43
N THR A 186 20.48 16.82 26.28
CA THR A 186 20.04 16.32 27.60
C THR A 186 18.71 15.55 27.56
N ILE A 187 18.14 15.32 26.36
CA ILE A 187 16.88 14.59 26.19
C ILE A 187 17.09 13.11 26.56
N ASP A 188 16.69 12.77 27.78
CA ASP A 188 16.68 11.41 28.33
C ASP A 188 15.28 10.79 28.19
N THR A 189 14.91 10.46 26.96
CA THR A 189 13.64 9.76 26.69
C THR A 189 13.85 8.26 26.61
N LEU A 190 12.80 7.49 26.89
CA LEU A 190 12.81 6.03 26.76
C LEU A 190 13.30 5.58 25.37
N PHE A 191 12.89 6.33 24.34
CA PHE A 191 13.33 6.10 22.96
C PHE A 191 14.84 6.29 22.80
N CYS A 192 15.41 7.41 23.29
CA CYS A 192 16.85 7.66 23.20
C CYS A 192 17.68 6.65 24.02
N GLN A 193 17.17 6.20 25.17
CA GLN A 193 17.82 5.17 25.98
C GLN A 193 17.83 3.83 25.25
N ALA A 194 16.69 3.43 24.66
CA ALA A 194 16.58 2.19 23.90
C ALA A 194 17.49 2.19 22.66
N THR A 195 17.54 3.30 21.91
CA THR A 195 18.38 3.40 20.71
C THR A 195 19.87 3.35 21.06
N LYS A 196 20.30 4.05 22.13
CA LYS A 196 21.67 3.95 22.65
C LYS A 196 22.02 2.53 23.11
N ALA A 197 21.08 1.82 23.75
CA ALA A 197 21.28 0.43 24.16
C ALA A 197 21.44 -0.51 22.95
N TRP A 198 20.66 -0.29 21.87
CA TRP A 198 20.83 -1.03 20.61
C TRP A 198 22.17 -0.72 19.95
N ASP A 199 22.59 0.54 19.90
CA ASP A 199 23.88 0.94 19.30
C ASP A 199 25.09 0.41 20.10
N ALA A 200 24.96 0.27 21.42
CA ALA A 200 25.97 -0.36 22.27
C ALA A 200 26.12 -1.86 21.97
N GLN A 201 25.08 -2.49 21.44
CA GLN A 201 25.10 -3.88 21.01
C GLN A 201 25.65 -3.95 19.58
N ARG A 202 26.93 -4.29 19.44
CA ARG A 202 27.77 -4.27 18.20
C ARG A 202 27.16 -4.98 16.95
N SER A 203 26.01 -5.65 17.09
CA SER A 203 25.30 -6.41 16.05
C SER A 203 24.09 -5.69 15.46
N THR A 204 23.61 -4.60 16.09
CA THR A 204 22.36 -3.93 15.71
C THR A 204 22.58 -2.42 15.61
N LEU A 205 22.40 -1.85 14.42
CA LEU A 205 22.29 -0.39 14.29
C LEU A 205 20.90 0.01 14.82
N GLY A 206 20.85 0.87 15.84
CA GLY A 206 19.60 1.37 16.42
C GLY A 206 18.71 2.01 15.36
N LEU A 207 19.31 2.75 14.42
CA LEU A 207 18.63 3.35 13.26
C LEU A 207 17.99 2.30 12.33
N GLU A 208 18.66 1.18 12.08
CA GLU A 208 18.11 0.11 11.23
C GLU A 208 16.89 -0.54 11.89
N THR A 209 16.99 -0.78 13.20
CA THR A 209 15.92 -1.38 14.00
C THR A 209 14.66 -0.52 13.98
N VAL A 210 14.80 0.78 14.27
CA VAL A 210 13.64 1.70 14.25
C VAL A 210 13.08 1.91 12.85
N SER A 211 13.94 1.89 11.82
CA SER A 211 13.49 2.00 10.42
C SER A 211 12.67 0.79 10.00
N LYS A 212 13.10 -0.42 10.39
CA LYS A 212 12.35 -1.65 10.12
C LYS A 212 11.00 -1.63 10.84
N GLN A 213 10.98 -1.26 12.12
CA GLN A 213 9.74 -1.15 12.90
C GLN A 213 8.78 -0.11 12.27
N ALA A 214 9.29 1.06 11.85
CA ALA A 214 8.47 2.07 11.17
C ALA A 214 7.90 1.58 9.83
N ALA A 215 8.65 0.78 9.07
CA ALA A 215 8.16 0.16 7.84
C ALA A 215 7.05 -0.87 8.10
N GLU A 216 7.21 -1.69 9.15
CA GLU A 216 6.20 -2.65 9.58
C GLU A 216 4.91 -1.95 10.04
N VAL A 217 5.05 -0.83 10.76
CA VAL A 217 3.92 0.01 11.15
C VAL A 217 3.19 0.57 9.92
N ALA A 218 3.89 1.05 8.90
CA ALA A 218 3.26 1.51 7.66
C ALA A 218 2.46 0.40 6.97
N GLY A 219 3.03 -0.81 6.92
CA GLY A 219 2.34 -1.99 6.39
C GLY A 219 1.11 -2.39 7.19
N ALA A 220 1.20 -2.35 8.53
CA ALA A 220 0.07 -2.63 9.42
C ALA A 220 -1.04 -1.57 9.30
N ALA A 221 -0.66 -0.30 9.17
CA ALA A 221 -1.58 0.81 8.96
C ALA A 221 -2.32 0.70 7.63
N GLY A 222 -1.63 0.34 6.54
CA GLY A 222 -2.28 0.06 5.25
C GLY A 222 -3.26 -1.11 5.31
N ARG A 223 -2.94 -2.17 6.06
CA ARG A 223 -3.87 -3.30 6.28
C ARG A 223 -5.09 -2.89 7.10
N ALA A 224 -4.89 -2.11 8.16
CA ALA A 224 -5.97 -1.60 9.00
C ALA A 224 -6.92 -0.70 8.20
N ALA A 225 -6.38 0.17 7.34
CA ALA A 225 -7.18 1.01 6.47
C ALA A 225 -8.08 0.19 5.54
N LYS A 226 -7.49 -0.79 4.84
CA LYS A 226 -8.24 -1.68 3.94
C LYS A 226 -9.32 -2.48 4.68
N ALA A 227 -9.01 -3.00 5.86
CA ALA A 227 -9.97 -3.75 6.66
C ALA A 227 -11.15 -2.89 7.13
N ALA A 228 -10.89 -1.63 7.51
CA ALA A 228 -11.94 -0.69 7.91
C ALA A 228 -12.81 -0.24 6.72
N GLU A 229 -12.22 -0.06 5.55
CA GLU A 229 -12.97 0.21 4.30
C GLU A 229 -13.89 -0.97 3.95
N GLU A 230 -13.36 -2.20 3.97
CA GLU A 230 -14.14 -3.42 3.69
C GLU A 230 -15.26 -3.63 4.72
N ALA A 231 -15.01 -3.39 6.01
CA ALA A 231 -16.02 -3.49 7.06
C ALA A 231 -17.18 -2.50 6.86
N GLU A 232 -16.87 -1.26 6.43
CA GLU A 232 -17.91 -0.26 6.18
C GLU A 232 -18.77 -0.58 4.97
N MET A 233 -18.15 -1.10 3.91
CA MET A 233 -18.87 -1.57 2.73
C MET A 233 -19.82 -2.74 3.06
N VAL A 234 -19.43 -3.65 3.96
CA VAL A 234 -20.29 -4.74 4.42
C VAL A 234 -21.47 -4.22 5.25
N LEU A 235 -21.24 -3.26 6.15
CA LEU A 235 -22.31 -2.63 6.94
C LEU A 235 -23.37 -1.97 6.05
N ALA A 236 -22.95 -1.19 5.06
CA ALA A 236 -23.87 -0.56 4.11
C ALA A 236 -24.68 -1.58 3.27
N ASN A 237 -24.06 -2.70 2.91
CA ASN A 237 -24.74 -3.79 2.21
C ASN A 237 -25.71 -4.56 3.12
N ALA A 238 -25.43 -4.66 4.41
CA ALA A 238 -26.33 -5.28 5.38
C ALA A 238 -27.62 -4.45 5.58
N GLU A 239 -27.50 -3.12 5.69
CA GLU A 239 -28.66 -2.23 5.80
C GLU A 239 -29.57 -2.28 4.56
N SER A 240 -28.97 -2.29 3.37
CA SER A 240 -29.74 -2.43 2.13
C SER A 240 -30.43 -3.79 2.01
N SER A 241 -29.79 -4.88 2.44
CA SER A 241 -30.38 -6.23 2.42
C SER A 241 -31.67 -6.32 3.25
N HIS A 242 -31.75 -5.59 4.37
CA HIS A 242 -32.97 -5.51 5.19
C HIS A 242 -34.14 -4.86 4.43
N LEU A 243 -33.87 -3.81 3.63
CA LEU A 243 -34.86 -3.16 2.79
C LEU A 243 -35.36 -4.07 1.65
N TYR A 244 -34.46 -4.84 1.02
CA TYR A 244 -34.84 -5.80 -0.02
C TYR A 244 -35.72 -6.93 0.52
N SER A 245 -35.49 -7.38 1.75
CA SER A 245 -36.34 -8.39 2.40
C SER A 245 -37.78 -7.87 2.56
N ALA A 246 -37.94 -6.63 3.02
CA ALA A 246 -39.27 -6.00 3.16
C ALA A 246 -39.99 -5.84 1.81
N ILE A 247 -39.28 -5.48 0.74
CA ILE A 247 -39.84 -5.38 -0.61
C ILE A 247 -40.26 -6.76 -1.14
N GLY A 248 -39.45 -7.80 -0.89
CA GLY A 248 -39.74 -9.17 -1.32
C GLY A 248 -41.06 -9.71 -0.77
N TYR A 249 -41.35 -9.48 0.52
CA TYR A 249 -42.62 -9.91 1.12
C TYR A 249 -43.83 -9.16 0.55
N SER A 250 -43.68 -7.86 0.23
CA SER A 250 -44.74 -7.07 -0.40
C SER A 250 -45.08 -7.58 -1.81
N VAL A 251 -44.06 -7.88 -2.63
CA VAL A 251 -44.25 -8.44 -3.97
C VAL A 251 -44.87 -9.85 -3.90
N LEU A 252 -44.39 -10.69 -2.98
CA LEU A 252 -44.95 -12.03 -2.77
C LEU A 252 -46.43 -11.97 -2.37
N ALA A 253 -46.80 -11.04 -1.50
CA ALA A 253 -48.20 -10.85 -1.08
C ALA A 253 -49.10 -10.44 -2.26
N ILE A 254 -48.65 -9.54 -3.13
CA ILE A 254 -49.41 -9.13 -4.34
C ILE A 254 -49.63 -10.32 -5.28
N LEU A 255 -48.60 -11.16 -5.50
CA LEU A 255 -48.71 -12.34 -6.35
C LEU A 255 -49.73 -13.35 -5.82
N ILE A 256 -49.80 -13.55 -4.50
CA ILE A 256 -50.79 -14.42 -3.86
C ILE A 256 -52.21 -13.90 -4.10
N ILE A 257 -52.44 -12.59 -3.94
CA ILE A 257 -53.76 -11.97 -4.17
C ILE A 257 -54.19 -12.14 -5.63
N LEU A 258 -53.30 -11.89 -6.59
CA LEU A 258 -53.59 -12.07 -8.02
C LEU A 258 -53.91 -13.53 -8.37
N LEU A 259 -53.19 -14.49 -7.81
CA LEU A 259 -53.48 -15.92 -7.97
C LEU A 259 -54.87 -16.28 -7.45
N VAL A 260 -55.25 -15.81 -6.25
CA VAL A 260 -56.58 -16.03 -5.68
C VAL A 260 -57.67 -15.40 -6.56
N MET A 261 -57.45 -14.17 -7.06
CA MET A 261 -58.39 -13.52 -7.98
C MET A 261 -58.56 -14.31 -9.28
N ILE A 262 -57.48 -14.84 -9.86
CA ILE A 262 -57.54 -15.69 -11.06
C ILE A 262 -58.32 -16.97 -10.80
N ILE A 263 -58.08 -17.64 -9.66
CA ILE A 263 -58.81 -18.88 -9.31
C ILE A 263 -60.30 -18.60 -9.16
N ILE A 264 -60.67 -17.54 -8.43
CA ILE A 264 -62.08 -17.13 -8.26
C ILE A 264 -62.69 -16.77 -9.63
N TYR A 265 -61.98 -16.02 -10.46
CA TYR A 265 -62.41 -15.66 -11.81
C TYR A 265 -62.63 -16.89 -12.70
N LEU A 266 -61.72 -17.87 -12.67
CA LEU A 266 -61.86 -19.10 -13.43
C LEU A 266 -63.05 -19.93 -12.96
N ILE A 267 -63.29 -20.03 -11.65
CA ILE A 267 -64.47 -20.70 -11.09
C ILE A 267 -65.76 -20.00 -11.54
N LEU A 268 -65.82 -18.67 -11.43
CA LEU A 268 -66.97 -17.87 -11.87
C LEU A 268 -67.24 -18.03 -13.37
N ARG A 269 -66.19 -17.96 -14.20
CA ARG A 269 -66.30 -18.10 -15.65
C ARG A 269 -66.72 -19.51 -16.06
N TYR A 270 -66.17 -20.53 -15.41
CA TYR A 270 -66.56 -21.92 -15.64
C TYR A 270 -68.02 -22.17 -15.27
N ARG A 271 -68.51 -21.54 -14.20
CA ARG A 271 -69.90 -21.64 -13.75
C ARG A 271 -70.90 -20.90 -14.65
N ILE A 272 -70.47 -19.83 -15.32
CA ILE A 272 -71.29 -19.05 -16.27
C ILE A 272 -71.35 -19.73 -17.64
N GLY A 273 -70.27 -20.36 -18.11
CA GLY A 273 -70.25 -21.06 -19.41
C GLY A 273 -70.93 -22.44 -19.41
N SER A 274 -71.38 -22.93 -18.26
CA SER A 274 -72.06 -24.23 -18.10
C SER A 274 -73.60 -24.10 -17.98
N ARG A 275 -74.16 -22.92 -18.20
CA ARG A 275 -75.60 -22.69 -18.40
C ARG A 275 -75.85 -22.30 -19.84
#